data_AF-A0A9K3L9G5-F1
#
_entry.id   AF-A0A9K3L9G5-F1
#
_cell.length_a   1.000
_cell.length_b   1.000
_cell.length_c   1.000
_cell.angle_alpha   90.00
_cell.angle_beta   90.00
_cell.angle_gamma   90.00
#
_symmetry.space_group_name_H-M   'P 1'
#
loop_
_entity.id
_entity.type
_entity.pdbx_description
1 polymer ?
#
loop_
_entity_poly.entity_id
_entity_poly.type
_entity_poly.pdbx_seq_one_letter_code
_entity_poly.pdbx_strand_id
1 'polypeptide(L)'
;MEHLSTDFGNLGFSSSRGGGGNGSNTGEWPRQQPVPPPQSRNTPPPQSHYFQRTSSRGSSSSNNMGSSVNRSNGSQDWQQLESDLNAATAKEFVPGHGWSSHQHSSASSVGSNSQGGRSYSDFFGQDHSRDQQQQQQQQRQGQDEPAPERTFSTTIPSGPTPPSFRSLHSLGLSDDTWRYYRGLSMEMNRQMDPSDPRHKAIPFPYCNGFCLDPPNPHNARSSFGYPCNTFQVVNREDGKLYCLRRFDNVKSVNPKIAATVMEQWAGLEHPGIATLHQCFVAQRAVFFVHRYIPGVQSMMQLTNPPSFDETVIWSAICQMVAVIRFVHGAGLALRTLDLRHTLVQMDSLRLRVYLNCLGVVDALEFESRKSFQQLQAEDMRNFGRWVLSMVTGTNITAVTDAQTLQNCERYCMQNYSRELRHFILTLIRSQNPPSIMDVSRTLSARLLDDLDGTQLALQRTERALAGEYESGRALRLLLKMGFVNERPENGVNRRWSQSGDCYVLTLFRDYVFHQADGAGNPVMDLGHVVTALNKVDTSDEEKIVLSSRDGKSMMVVSYADVARSLESAYHELVNGSVPPPSVQQQHGQGQLY
;
A
#
# COMPACT_ATOMS: atom_id res chain seq x y z
N MET A 1 6.90 50.65 8.38
CA MET A 1 5.46 50.66 8.05
C MET A 1 4.94 49.31 8.51
N GLU A 2 4.60 49.16 9.79
CA GLU A 2 3.38 49.65 10.46
C GLU A 2 2.38 48.49 10.61
N HIS A 3 2.30 47.99 11.85
CA HIS A 3 1.08 47.59 12.58
C HIS A 3 0.27 46.37 12.04
N LEU A 4 -0.22 45.44 12.88
CA LEU A 4 -0.51 45.51 14.33
C LEU A 4 -0.01 44.30 15.13
N SER A 5 0.33 44.57 16.40
CA SER A 5 0.07 43.68 17.55
C SER A 5 -1.14 44.28 18.31
N THR A 6 -1.90 43.60 19.19
CA THR A 6 -1.81 42.23 19.75
C THR A 6 -3.29 41.72 19.95
N ASP A 7 -3.82 40.98 20.96
CA ASP A 7 -3.35 40.37 22.22
C ASP A 7 -4.25 39.20 22.72
N PHE A 8 -3.86 38.60 23.85
CA PHE A 8 -4.57 37.77 24.87
C PHE A 8 -5.94 37.08 24.60
N GLY A 9 -6.20 35.89 25.18
CA GLY A 9 -5.33 35.07 26.05
C GLY A 9 -6.05 33.99 26.90
N ASN A 10 -5.26 33.21 27.64
CA ASN A 10 -5.56 32.27 28.74
C ASN A 10 -6.96 31.62 28.88
N LEU A 11 -6.98 30.28 28.80
CA LEU A 11 -8.01 29.42 29.39
C LEU A 11 -7.49 28.77 30.68
N GLY A 12 -8.02 29.17 31.84
CA GLY A 12 -7.75 28.54 33.13
C GLY A 12 -8.90 27.62 33.57
N PHE A 13 -8.61 26.33 33.79
CA PHE A 13 -9.57 25.38 34.39
C PHE A 13 -9.61 25.50 35.91
N SER A 14 -10.81 25.47 36.52
CA SER A 14 -10.95 25.29 37.97
C SER A 14 -12.19 24.46 38.36
N SER A 15 -11.91 23.37 39.11
CA SER A 15 -12.73 22.62 40.09
C SER A 15 -14.27 22.63 40.06
N SER A 16 -14.84 21.43 40.19
CA SER A 16 -16.27 21.15 40.41
C SER A 16 -16.67 21.00 41.89
N ARG A 17 -17.91 21.42 42.22
CA ARG A 17 -18.79 21.08 43.37
C ARG A 17 -19.98 22.07 43.36
N GLY A 18 -21.22 21.75 43.78
CA GLY A 18 -21.80 20.47 44.18
C GLY A 18 -23.14 20.67 44.92
N GLY A 19 -24.20 19.95 44.51
CA GLY A 19 -25.58 20.08 45.06
C GLY A 19 -26.45 21.12 44.32
N GLY A 20 -27.79 21.05 44.33
CA GLY A 20 -28.67 20.00 44.88
C GLY A 20 -29.96 20.56 45.50
N GLY A 21 -31.12 20.41 44.84
CA GLY A 21 -32.41 20.87 45.38
C GLY A 21 -33.61 20.62 44.44
N ASN A 22 -34.76 20.30 45.02
CA ASN A 22 -36.04 20.10 44.31
C ASN A 22 -36.79 21.43 44.09
N GLY A 23 -37.65 21.51 43.06
CA GLY A 23 -38.61 22.62 42.91
C GLY A 23 -39.55 22.43 41.71
N SER A 24 -40.86 22.36 41.96
CA SER A 24 -41.86 22.06 40.93
C SER A 24 -42.57 23.29 40.37
N ASN A 25 -42.68 23.34 39.04
CA ASN A 25 -43.87 23.74 38.26
C ASN A 25 -44.53 25.12 38.52
N THR A 26 -44.44 26.05 37.56
CA THR A 26 -45.54 26.94 37.07
C THR A 26 -45.04 27.92 35.99
N GLY A 27 -45.94 28.38 35.10
CA GLY A 27 -45.73 29.59 34.26
C GLY A 27 -45.71 29.39 32.74
N GLU A 28 -46.86 29.55 32.09
CA GLU A 28 -46.95 29.90 30.65
C GLU A 28 -46.69 31.40 30.44
N TRP A 29 -46.25 31.81 29.23
CA TRP A 29 -46.51 33.11 28.54
C TRP A 29 -45.84 33.04 27.12
N PRO A 30 -46.10 33.95 26.15
CA PRO A 30 -46.81 33.55 24.93
C PRO A 30 -45.98 33.43 23.64
N ARG A 31 -46.62 32.87 22.59
CA ARG A 31 -46.15 32.92 21.19
C ARG A 31 -46.19 34.34 20.62
N GLN A 32 -45.22 34.67 19.77
CA GLN A 32 -45.40 35.61 18.63
C GLN A 32 -44.69 35.07 17.38
N GLN A 33 -45.14 35.49 16.19
CA GLN A 33 -44.63 35.07 14.87
C GLN A 33 -43.94 36.24 14.14
N PRO A 34 -42.92 35.98 13.32
CA PRO A 34 -42.55 36.84 12.19
C PRO A 34 -43.40 36.52 10.94
N VAL A 35 -43.70 37.55 10.13
CA VAL A 35 -44.55 37.50 8.93
C VAL A 35 -43.69 37.35 7.65
N PRO A 36 -44.10 36.58 6.62
CA PRO A 36 -43.33 36.42 5.38
C PRO A 36 -43.53 37.58 4.36
N PRO A 37 -42.52 37.87 3.52
CA PRO A 37 -42.64 38.81 2.39
C PRO A 37 -43.44 38.20 1.21
N PRO A 38 -43.93 39.04 0.27
CA PRO A 38 -45.06 38.68 -0.62
C PRO A 38 -44.69 37.96 -1.93
N GLN A 39 -45.70 37.32 -2.53
CA GLN A 39 -45.65 36.68 -3.85
C GLN A 39 -45.91 37.69 -5.00
N SER A 40 -45.31 37.44 -6.17
CA SER A 40 -45.73 38.00 -7.47
C SER A 40 -45.93 36.89 -8.49
N ARG A 41 -46.89 37.02 -9.41
CA ARG A 41 -47.32 35.98 -10.36
C ARG A 41 -46.73 36.13 -11.77
N ASN A 42 -46.73 35.01 -12.50
CA ASN A 42 -46.81 34.75 -13.96
C ASN A 42 -47.02 35.99 -14.88
N THR A 43 -46.43 36.08 -16.09
CA THR A 43 -46.56 35.14 -17.24
C THR A 43 -45.44 35.27 -18.32
N PRO A 44 -45.27 34.28 -19.24
CA PRO A 44 -44.33 34.33 -20.39
C PRO A 44 -44.95 35.00 -21.65
N PRO A 45 -44.16 35.40 -22.68
CA PRO A 45 -43.88 34.56 -23.88
C PRO A 45 -42.48 34.89 -24.52
N PRO A 46 -42.12 34.64 -25.82
CA PRO A 46 -42.77 33.89 -26.91
C PRO A 46 -41.87 32.86 -27.66
N GLN A 47 -42.41 32.24 -28.72
CA GLN A 47 -41.72 31.37 -29.68
C GLN A 47 -41.61 32.03 -31.08
N SER A 48 -40.65 31.60 -31.93
CA SER A 48 -40.66 31.91 -33.38
C SER A 48 -40.01 30.83 -34.27
N HIS A 49 -40.77 29.78 -34.54
CA HIS A 49 -40.99 29.11 -35.85
C HIS A 49 -39.90 28.96 -36.96
N TYR A 50 -39.92 27.74 -37.52
CA TYR A 50 -39.62 27.33 -38.92
C TYR A 50 -38.22 27.54 -39.54
N PHE A 51 -37.59 26.42 -39.92
CA PHE A 51 -37.69 25.95 -41.33
C PHE A 51 -37.54 24.42 -41.44
N GLN A 52 -38.16 23.82 -42.46
CA GLN A 52 -37.98 22.41 -42.83
C GLN A 52 -37.14 22.28 -44.11
N ARG A 53 -36.40 21.19 -44.28
CA ARG A 53 -36.13 20.63 -45.62
C ARG A 53 -36.09 19.11 -45.62
N THR A 54 -36.52 18.53 -46.72
CA THR A 54 -36.80 17.09 -46.90
C THR A 54 -36.09 16.56 -48.13
N SER A 55 -35.33 15.48 -48.00
CA SER A 55 -35.02 14.49 -49.06
C SER A 55 -33.91 13.54 -48.58
N SER A 56 -33.70 12.34 -49.13
CA SER A 56 -34.60 11.18 -49.34
C SER A 56 -33.83 10.11 -50.12
N ARG A 57 -33.86 8.84 -49.69
CA ARG A 57 -33.52 7.61 -50.45
C ARG A 57 -32.18 7.57 -51.22
N GLY A 58 -31.31 6.65 -50.82
CA GLY A 58 -30.19 6.16 -51.62
C GLY A 58 -29.88 4.70 -51.26
N SER A 59 -30.53 3.75 -51.93
CA SER A 59 -30.41 2.31 -51.65
C SER A 59 -29.65 1.59 -52.77
N SER A 60 -28.57 0.88 -52.43
CA SER A 60 -27.82 0.06 -53.39
C SER A 60 -27.29 -1.20 -52.71
N SER A 61 -27.66 -2.36 -53.26
CA SER A 61 -27.21 -3.69 -52.82
C SER A 61 -26.35 -4.32 -53.91
N SER A 62 -25.17 -4.86 -53.57
CA SER A 62 -24.28 -5.71 -54.40
C SER A 62 -22.89 -5.75 -53.72
N ASN A 63 -22.14 -6.87 -53.65
CA ASN A 63 -22.52 -8.26 -53.91
C ASN A 63 -21.71 -9.26 -53.05
N ASN A 64 -22.17 -10.50 -53.07
CA ASN A 64 -21.55 -11.67 -52.43
C ASN A 64 -20.20 -12.06 -53.08
N MET A 65 -19.19 -12.34 -52.25
CA MET A 65 -18.12 -13.31 -52.57
C MET A 65 -17.62 -13.92 -51.26
N GLY A 66 -17.47 -15.24 -51.21
CA GLY A 66 -17.03 -15.96 -50.02
C GLY A 66 -16.12 -17.13 -50.37
N SER A 67 -15.34 -17.58 -49.38
CA SER A 67 -14.46 -18.75 -49.50
C SER A 67 -14.39 -19.48 -48.17
N SER A 68 -14.96 -20.68 -48.10
CA SER A 68 -14.80 -21.60 -46.98
C SER A 68 -13.49 -22.38 -47.11
N VAL A 69 -12.70 -22.47 -46.04
CA VAL A 69 -11.63 -23.47 -45.89
C VAL A 69 -11.85 -24.23 -44.58
N ASN A 70 -11.38 -25.47 -44.54
CA ASN A 70 -11.89 -26.52 -43.67
C ASN A 70 -11.27 -26.53 -42.26
N ARG A 71 -11.90 -27.29 -41.34
CA ARG A 71 -11.25 -27.68 -40.08
C ARG A 71 -10.17 -28.74 -40.33
N SER A 72 -9.09 -28.68 -39.57
CA SER A 72 -8.20 -29.83 -39.29
C SER A 72 -7.65 -29.70 -37.86
N ASN A 73 -7.28 -30.84 -37.26
CA ASN A 73 -6.72 -30.86 -35.90
C ASN A 73 -5.31 -30.28 -35.85
N GLY A 74 -5.00 -29.57 -34.77
CA GLY A 74 -3.66 -29.09 -34.44
C GLY A 74 -3.58 -28.73 -32.96
N SER A 75 -3.19 -29.69 -32.13
CA SER A 75 -2.87 -29.48 -30.72
C SER A 75 -1.39 -29.13 -30.55
N GLN A 76 -1.08 -28.45 -29.43
CA GLN A 76 0.25 -28.09 -28.90
C GLN A 76 0.76 -26.67 -29.22
N ASP A 77 1.50 -26.17 -28.23
CA ASP A 77 2.51 -25.09 -28.20
C ASP A 77 2.13 -23.67 -28.65
N TRP A 78 1.73 -22.85 -27.67
CA TRP A 78 1.63 -21.38 -27.76
C TRP A 78 2.24 -20.63 -26.55
N GLN A 79 3.09 -21.28 -25.74
CA GLN A 79 3.74 -20.66 -24.56
C GLN A 79 5.10 -20.00 -24.85
N GLN A 80 5.47 -19.78 -26.12
CA GLN A 80 6.81 -19.31 -26.53
C GLN A 80 6.81 -18.16 -27.55
N LEU A 81 5.73 -17.36 -27.65
CA LEU A 81 5.68 -16.21 -28.58
C LEU A 81 5.34 -14.85 -27.94
N GLU A 82 5.52 -14.71 -26.62
CA GLU A 82 5.21 -13.48 -25.87
C GLU A 82 6.46 -12.72 -25.35
N SER A 83 7.68 -13.20 -25.65
CA SER A 83 8.94 -12.63 -25.16
C SER A 83 9.63 -11.62 -26.10
N ASP A 84 9.44 -11.75 -27.42
CA ASP A 84 10.42 -11.23 -28.39
C ASP A 84 10.03 -9.89 -29.06
N LEU A 85 8.87 -9.32 -28.72
CA LEU A 85 8.36 -8.09 -29.34
C LEU A 85 8.14 -6.94 -28.34
N ASN A 86 9.24 -6.51 -27.69
CA ASN A 86 9.46 -5.11 -27.26
C ASN A 86 10.87 -4.85 -26.66
N ALA A 87 11.66 -5.89 -26.35
CA ALA A 87 12.94 -5.77 -25.63
C ALA A 87 14.14 -5.26 -26.46
N ALA A 88 13.91 -4.37 -27.45
CA ALA A 88 14.89 -4.06 -28.50
C ALA A 88 15.43 -2.62 -28.53
N THR A 89 15.07 -1.72 -27.60
CA THR A 89 15.72 -0.38 -27.52
C THR A 89 15.75 0.27 -26.13
N ALA A 90 15.99 -0.50 -25.06
CA ALA A 90 16.29 0.04 -23.74
C ALA A 90 17.41 -0.74 -23.05
N LYS A 91 18.62 -0.16 -22.96
CA LYS A 91 19.66 -0.65 -22.05
C LYS A 91 19.47 0.02 -20.69
N GLU A 92 18.60 -0.56 -19.87
CA GLU A 92 18.39 -0.12 -18.48
C GLU A 92 19.68 -0.31 -17.65
N PHE A 93 20.06 0.69 -16.87
CA PHE A 93 21.24 0.63 -16.01
C PHE A 93 20.90 -0.12 -14.71
N VAL A 94 21.39 -1.35 -14.58
CA VAL A 94 21.25 -2.18 -13.38
C VAL A 94 22.58 -2.15 -12.60
N PRO A 95 22.72 -1.35 -11.53
CA PRO A 95 23.88 -1.41 -10.66
C PRO A 95 23.84 -2.71 -9.85
N GLY A 96 24.73 -3.66 -10.17
CA GLY A 96 24.76 -4.96 -9.49
C GLY A 96 25.72 -6.01 -10.06
N HIS A 97 26.29 -5.80 -11.26
CA HIS A 97 27.29 -6.71 -11.84
C HIS A 97 28.55 -5.95 -12.27
N GLY A 98 29.62 -6.11 -11.48
CA GLY A 98 30.96 -5.62 -11.84
C GLY A 98 31.88 -5.36 -10.65
N TRP A 99 32.65 -6.39 -10.26
CA TRP A 99 34.05 -6.37 -9.76
C TRP A 99 34.32 -7.54 -8.81
N SER A 100 34.41 -8.75 -9.36
CA SER A 100 34.99 -9.91 -8.67
C SER A 100 36.50 -9.97 -8.94
N SER A 101 37.33 -9.58 -7.98
CA SER A 101 38.79 -9.68 -8.09
C SER A 101 39.24 -11.14 -8.12
N HIS A 102 39.99 -11.54 -9.15
CA HIS A 102 40.65 -12.85 -9.16
C HIS A 102 41.71 -12.93 -8.05
N GLN A 103 41.65 -13.99 -7.25
CA GLN A 103 42.83 -14.54 -6.56
C GLN A 103 42.98 -16.01 -6.96
N HIS A 104 44.24 -16.41 -7.21
CA HIS A 104 44.59 -17.78 -7.58
C HIS A 104 44.93 -18.61 -6.35
N SER A 105 44.27 -19.76 -6.16
CA SER A 105 44.81 -20.86 -5.36
C SER A 105 44.22 -22.21 -5.79
N SER A 106 45.07 -23.01 -6.47
CA SER A 106 45.08 -24.49 -6.56
C SER A 106 43.79 -25.29 -6.31
N ALA A 107 43.38 -26.08 -7.31
CA ALA A 107 42.30 -27.05 -7.20
C ALA A 107 42.68 -28.35 -6.45
N SER A 108 41.67 -29.05 -5.93
CA SER A 108 41.65 -30.49 -5.63
C SER A 108 40.20 -30.98 -5.74
N SER A 109 40.00 -32.28 -6.00
CA SER A 109 38.81 -32.77 -6.72
C SER A 109 38.12 -33.99 -6.10
N VAL A 110 36.83 -34.16 -6.45
CA VAL A 110 35.95 -35.34 -6.17
C VAL A 110 35.51 -35.44 -4.70
N GLY A 111 34.27 -35.79 -4.35
CA GLY A 111 33.05 -35.90 -5.18
C GLY A 111 31.99 -36.87 -4.62
N SER A 112 30.72 -36.60 -4.94
CA SER A 112 29.52 -37.48 -4.82
C SER A 112 28.96 -37.85 -3.42
N ASN A 113 27.62 -37.92 -3.37
CA ASN A 113 26.75 -38.66 -2.43
C ASN A 113 26.71 -38.27 -0.92
N SER A 114 25.63 -38.54 -0.18
CA SER A 114 24.19 -38.67 -0.53
C SER A 114 23.32 -38.72 0.76
N GLN A 115 22.01 -38.42 0.62
CA GLN A 115 20.90 -38.79 1.51
C GLN A 115 20.92 -38.47 3.04
N GLY A 116 19.86 -37.78 3.48
CA GLY A 116 18.96 -38.33 4.52
C GLY A 116 19.06 -37.79 5.95
N GLY A 117 18.04 -38.09 6.75
CA GLY A 117 18.16 -38.16 8.23
C GLY A 117 17.62 -36.99 9.06
N ARG A 118 16.28 -36.89 9.14
CA ARG A 118 15.52 -36.03 10.07
C ARG A 118 15.99 -36.05 11.56
N SER A 119 15.66 -34.95 12.24
CA SER A 119 15.27 -34.85 13.66
C SER A 119 16.32 -35.10 14.74
N TYR A 120 16.60 -34.03 15.51
CA TYR A 120 16.95 -34.14 16.93
C TYR A 120 15.70 -33.99 17.78
N SER A 121 15.62 -34.77 18.85
CA SER A 121 14.71 -34.59 19.99
C SER A 121 15.50 -34.82 21.27
N ASP A 122 15.34 -33.92 22.23
CA ASP A 122 15.66 -33.97 23.66
C ASP A 122 16.54 -35.11 24.21
N PHE A 123 17.57 -34.77 24.99
CA PHE A 123 17.92 -35.56 26.17
C PHE A 123 18.48 -34.73 27.32
N PHE A 124 18.25 -35.19 28.56
CA PHE A 124 18.58 -34.52 29.81
C PHE A 124 19.64 -35.34 30.58
N GLY A 125 20.73 -34.70 31.00
CA GLY A 125 21.72 -35.27 31.93
C GLY A 125 22.49 -36.52 31.44
N GLN A 126 23.37 -37.16 32.23
CA GLN A 126 24.27 -36.65 33.29
C GLN A 126 25.33 -37.74 33.58
N ASP A 127 26.48 -37.33 34.14
CA ASP A 127 27.43 -38.11 34.96
C ASP A 127 28.48 -39.06 34.34
N HIS A 128 29.51 -39.29 35.15
CA HIS A 128 30.83 -39.83 34.81
C HIS A 128 30.99 -41.35 35.03
N SER A 129 32.02 -41.97 34.43
CA SER A 129 33.15 -42.57 35.20
C SER A 129 34.17 -43.41 34.38
N ARG A 130 35.39 -43.50 34.94
CA ARG A 130 36.46 -44.51 34.76
C ARG A 130 37.38 -44.50 33.54
N ASP A 131 38.61 -44.07 33.81
CA ASP A 131 39.85 -44.58 33.20
C ASP A 131 40.05 -46.09 33.50
N GLN A 132 40.76 -46.84 32.65
CA GLN A 132 42.22 -47.01 32.75
C GLN A 132 42.82 -48.01 31.73
N GLN A 133 44.12 -47.82 31.42
CA GLN A 133 45.10 -48.79 30.91
C GLN A 133 44.83 -49.51 29.56
N GLN A 134 45.54 -49.05 28.52
CA GLN A 134 46.64 -49.87 27.99
C GLN A 134 47.78 -48.99 27.43
N GLN A 135 48.94 -49.08 28.07
CA GLN A 135 50.25 -48.84 27.46
C GLN A 135 50.77 -50.24 26.99
N GLN A 136 51.85 -50.43 26.23
CA GLN A 136 53.02 -49.60 25.93
C GLN A 136 53.74 -50.18 24.68
N GLN A 137 54.91 -49.63 24.31
CA GLN A 137 55.79 -49.95 23.17
C GLN A 137 55.45 -49.19 21.86
N GLN A 138 56.42 -48.69 21.08
CA GLN A 138 57.89 -48.83 21.15
C GLN A 138 58.60 -47.51 20.79
N GLN A 139 59.79 -47.26 21.36
CA GLN A 139 60.62 -46.08 21.06
C GLN A 139 61.61 -46.35 19.92
N ARG A 140 61.92 -45.34 19.09
CA ARG A 140 63.31 -44.88 18.79
C ARG A 140 63.37 -43.71 17.80
N GLN A 141 64.48 -42.98 17.90
CA GLN A 141 64.94 -41.87 17.05
C GLN A 141 64.09 -40.59 17.10
N GLY A 142 64.79 -39.46 17.05
CA GLY A 142 64.25 -38.10 17.01
C GLY A 142 65.35 -37.14 16.58
N GLN A 143 64.94 -35.96 16.12
CA GLN A 143 65.78 -34.79 15.82
C GLN A 143 64.96 -33.52 16.13
N ASP A 144 65.64 -32.38 16.18
CA ASP A 144 65.24 -31.23 17.00
C ASP A 144 64.09 -30.37 16.46
N GLU A 145 63.25 -29.86 17.37
CA GLU A 145 62.39 -28.68 17.16
C GLU A 145 62.45 -27.74 18.40
N PRO A 146 62.35 -26.42 18.22
CA PRO A 146 62.48 -25.44 19.31
C PRO A 146 61.17 -25.23 20.09
N ALA A 147 61.28 -24.76 21.34
CA ALA A 147 60.13 -24.46 22.19
C ALA A 147 59.39 -23.17 21.73
N PRO A 148 58.04 -23.13 21.76
CA PRO A 148 57.27 -21.97 21.37
C PRO A 148 57.34 -20.83 22.41
N GLU A 149 57.58 -19.61 21.94
CA GLU A 149 57.62 -18.41 22.79
C GLU A 149 56.24 -18.04 23.35
N ARG A 150 56.20 -17.57 24.60
CA ARG A 150 54.99 -17.03 25.23
C ARG A 150 54.80 -15.55 24.88
N THR A 151 54.10 -15.27 23.80
CA THR A 151 53.65 -13.91 23.49
C THR A 151 52.58 -13.43 24.48
N PHE A 152 52.84 -12.31 25.15
CA PHE A 152 51.86 -11.67 26.04
C PHE A 152 50.77 -10.99 25.20
N SER A 153 49.58 -11.58 25.14
CA SER A 153 48.41 -10.94 24.52
C SER A 153 47.96 -9.76 25.38
N THR A 154 48.16 -8.54 24.87
CA THR A 154 47.64 -7.32 25.50
C THR A 154 46.21 -7.10 25.02
N THR A 155 45.23 -7.38 25.88
CA THR A 155 43.82 -7.14 25.59
C THR A 155 43.48 -5.64 25.60
N ILE A 156 43.72 -4.99 24.45
CA ILE A 156 43.15 -3.67 24.18
C ILE A 156 41.62 -3.80 24.23
N PRO A 157 40.89 -2.99 25.03
CA PRO A 157 39.43 -3.03 25.03
C PRO A 157 38.89 -2.71 23.64
N SER A 158 37.96 -3.55 23.15
CA SER A 158 37.25 -3.26 21.92
C SER A 158 36.48 -1.95 22.08
N GLY A 159 36.91 -0.90 21.37
CA GLY A 159 36.09 0.29 21.15
C GLY A 159 34.77 -0.08 20.45
N PRO A 160 33.80 0.84 20.37
CA PRO A 160 32.57 0.59 19.62
C PRO A 160 32.94 0.17 18.20
N THR A 161 32.48 -1.02 17.78
CA THR A 161 32.70 -1.50 16.42
C THR A 161 32.20 -0.46 15.44
N PRO A 162 32.97 -0.09 14.40
CA PRO A 162 32.52 0.90 13.43
C PRO A 162 31.16 0.46 12.87
N PRO A 163 30.21 1.39 12.70
CA PRO A 163 28.89 1.06 12.17
C PRO A 163 29.05 0.37 10.81
N SER A 164 28.21 -0.63 10.55
CA SER A 164 28.26 -1.36 9.28
C SER A 164 28.14 -0.40 8.10
N PHE A 165 28.99 -0.62 7.08
CA PHE A 165 29.09 0.22 5.90
C PHE A 165 27.71 0.49 5.30
N ARG A 166 27.28 1.76 5.30
CA ARG A 166 25.99 2.16 4.75
C ARG A 166 26.08 2.12 3.23
N SER A 167 25.39 1.17 2.62
CA SER A 167 25.15 1.20 1.17
C SER A 167 24.02 2.19 0.86
N LEU A 168 23.89 2.61 -0.41
CA LEU A 168 22.76 3.44 -0.86
C LEU A 168 21.40 2.75 -0.61
N HIS A 169 21.36 1.41 -0.60
CA HIS A 169 20.19 0.61 -0.23
C HIS A 169 19.87 0.60 1.28
N SER A 170 20.64 1.31 2.10
CA SER A 170 20.38 1.50 3.54
C SER A 170 19.89 2.91 3.90
N LEU A 171 19.64 3.76 2.88
CA LEU A 171 19.00 5.07 3.03
C LEU A 171 17.57 5.00 2.50
N GLY A 172 16.61 5.50 3.28
CA GLY A 172 15.19 5.42 2.94
C GLY A 172 14.58 4.03 3.20
N LEU A 173 13.67 3.62 2.32
CA LEU A 173 12.99 2.31 2.36
C LEU A 173 13.96 1.13 2.15
N SER A 174 13.66 -0.02 2.77
CA SER A 174 14.28 -1.29 2.39
C SER A 174 13.87 -1.70 0.97
N ASP A 175 14.74 -2.45 0.28
CA ASP A 175 14.52 -2.89 -1.11
C ASP A 175 13.18 -3.64 -1.28
N ASP A 176 12.81 -4.55 -0.37
CA ASP A 176 11.49 -5.21 -0.38
C ASP A 176 10.33 -4.20 -0.33
N THR A 177 10.43 -3.20 0.55
CA THR A 177 9.40 -2.17 0.74
C THR A 177 9.31 -1.25 -0.49
N TRP A 178 10.46 -0.89 -1.08
CA TRP A 178 10.54 -0.09 -2.30
C TRP A 178 9.98 -0.85 -3.51
N ARG A 179 10.37 -2.12 -3.71
CA ARG A 179 9.82 -2.99 -4.76
C ARG A 179 8.31 -3.15 -4.62
N TYR A 180 7.83 -3.33 -3.39
CA TYR A 180 6.41 -3.43 -3.09
C TYR A 180 5.63 -2.17 -3.51
N TYR A 181 6.05 -0.98 -3.07
CA TYR A 181 5.39 0.27 -3.48
C TYR A 181 5.58 0.60 -4.97
N ARG A 182 6.70 0.23 -5.60
CA ARG A 182 6.89 0.31 -7.07
C ARG A 182 5.88 -0.57 -7.80
N GLY A 183 5.66 -1.80 -7.32
CA GLY A 183 4.65 -2.72 -7.85
C GLY A 183 3.22 -2.17 -7.72
N LEU A 184 2.84 -1.65 -6.55
CA LEU A 184 1.55 -0.98 -6.37
C LEU A 184 1.39 0.22 -7.32
N SER A 185 2.43 1.04 -7.49
CA SER A 185 2.40 2.18 -8.42
C SER A 185 2.24 1.74 -9.87
N MET A 186 2.90 0.65 -10.29
CA MET A 186 2.70 0.04 -11.62
C MET A 186 1.25 -0.44 -11.81
N GLU A 187 0.64 -1.07 -10.79
CA GLU A 187 -0.75 -1.51 -10.84
C GLU A 187 -1.74 -0.32 -10.91
N MET A 188 -1.55 0.69 -10.07
CA MET A 188 -2.36 1.91 -10.03
C MET A 188 -2.36 2.69 -11.36
N ASN A 189 -1.29 2.56 -12.16
CA ASN A 189 -1.15 3.20 -13.47
C ASN A 189 -1.57 2.32 -14.67
N ARG A 190 -2.06 1.09 -14.46
CA ARG A 190 -2.57 0.24 -15.55
C ARG A 190 -3.81 0.86 -16.19
N GLN A 191 -3.89 0.72 -17.52
CA GLN A 191 -5.02 1.15 -18.35
C GLN A 191 -5.26 0.10 -19.44
N MET A 192 -6.48 0.02 -19.98
CA MET A 192 -6.74 -0.73 -21.22
C MET A 192 -6.11 0.00 -22.42
N ASP A 193 -5.95 -0.72 -23.53
CA ASP A 193 -5.56 -0.09 -24.80
C ASP A 193 -6.64 0.93 -25.25
N PRO A 194 -6.28 2.11 -25.79
CA PRO A 194 -7.26 3.13 -26.20
C PRO A 194 -8.31 2.67 -27.21
N SER A 195 -8.08 1.58 -27.96
CA SER A 195 -9.04 0.98 -28.88
C SER A 195 -10.01 -0.02 -28.23
N ASP A 196 -9.80 -0.39 -26.96
CA ASP A 196 -10.57 -1.42 -26.26
C ASP A 196 -12.06 -1.05 -26.18
N PRO A 197 -12.98 -1.87 -26.72
CA PRO A 197 -14.41 -1.57 -26.71
C PRO A 197 -15.00 -1.43 -25.31
N ARG A 198 -14.35 -1.99 -24.27
CA ARG A 198 -14.78 -1.90 -22.86
C ARG A 198 -14.71 -0.49 -22.31
N HIS A 199 -13.94 0.43 -22.91
CA HIS A 199 -14.00 1.86 -22.56
C HIS A 199 -15.41 2.44 -22.71
N LYS A 200 -16.23 1.92 -23.64
CA LYS A 200 -17.63 2.34 -23.82
C LYS A 200 -18.56 1.93 -22.68
N ALA A 201 -18.15 0.97 -21.85
CA ALA A 201 -18.93 0.48 -20.71
C ALA A 201 -18.77 1.36 -19.45
N ILE A 202 -17.81 2.30 -19.45
CA ILE A 202 -17.50 3.21 -18.36
C ILE A 202 -18.31 4.51 -18.55
N PRO A 203 -19.01 5.03 -17.52
CA PRO A 203 -19.75 6.28 -17.59
C PRO A 203 -18.87 7.48 -17.19
N PHE A 204 -19.21 8.68 -17.68
CA PHE A 204 -18.69 9.94 -17.15
C PHE A 204 -19.09 10.08 -15.65
N PRO A 205 -18.25 10.66 -14.77
CA PRO A 205 -16.97 11.36 -15.00
C PRO A 205 -15.73 10.45 -15.12
N TYR A 206 -15.88 9.13 -15.11
CA TYR A 206 -14.74 8.21 -15.02
C TYR A 206 -13.95 8.07 -16.35
N CYS A 207 -12.64 7.82 -16.23
CA CYS A 207 -11.73 7.57 -17.36
C CYS A 207 -10.56 6.65 -16.99
N ASN A 208 -9.60 6.50 -17.92
CA ASN A 208 -8.34 5.75 -17.75
C ASN A 208 -8.56 4.34 -17.18
N GLY A 209 -9.59 3.66 -17.68
CA GLY A 209 -10.07 2.42 -17.09
C GLY A 209 -9.16 1.22 -17.37
N PHE A 210 -8.98 0.37 -16.36
CA PHE A 210 -8.41 -0.97 -16.49
C PHE A 210 -9.43 -2.04 -16.07
N CYS A 211 -9.64 -3.07 -16.88
CA CYS A 211 -10.57 -4.16 -16.58
C CYS A 211 -9.93 -5.13 -15.58
N LEU A 212 -10.56 -5.31 -14.42
CA LEU A 212 -10.11 -6.18 -13.33
C LEU A 212 -10.68 -7.61 -13.44
N ASP A 213 -11.65 -7.85 -14.33
CA ASP A 213 -12.16 -9.19 -14.59
C ASP A 213 -11.15 -10.02 -15.41
N PRO A 214 -11.06 -11.35 -15.21
CA PRO A 214 -10.17 -12.20 -16.01
C PRO A 214 -10.52 -12.15 -17.50
N PRO A 215 -9.54 -12.33 -18.41
CA PRO A 215 -9.66 -11.95 -19.83
C PRO A 215 -10.64 -12.80 -20.66
N ASN A 216 -11.25 -13.85 -20.11
CA ASN A 216 -12.27 -14.66 -20.82
C ASN A 216 -13.54 -14.92 -19.97
N PRO A 217 -14.40 -13.91 -19.75
CA PRO A 217 -15.59 -14.03 -18.89
C PRO A 217 -16.91 -14.11 -19.70
N HIS A 218 -16.88 -14.59 -20.95
CA HIS A 218 -18.03 -14.53 -21.86
C HIS A 218 -19.30 -15.16 -21.27
N ASN A 219 -20.32 -14.31 -21.04
CA ASN A 219 -21.65 -14.66 -20.49
C ASN A 219 -21.67 -15.33 -19.11
N ALA A 220 -20.56 -15.32 -18.36
CA ALA A 220 -20.56 -15.77 -16.97
C ALA A 220 -21.40 -14.81 -16.10
N ARG A 221 -22.44 -15.33 -15.44
CA ARG A 221 -23.13 -14.59 -14.37
C ARG A 221 -22.18 -14.44 -13.18
N SER A 222 -22.15 -13.26 -12.58
CA SER A 222 -21.46 -13.03 -11.32
C SER A 222 -22.09 -13.81 -10.17
N SER A 223 -21.42 -13.83 -9.02
CA SER A 223 -21.96 -14.32 -7.74
C SER A 223 -23.35 -13.75 -7.40
N PHE A 224 -23.66 -12.54 -7.86
CA PHE A 224 -24.93 -11.85 -7.67
C PHE A 224 -26.01 -12.22 -8.71
N GLY A 225 -25.75 -13.20 -9.59
CA GLY A 225 -26.71 -13.71 -10.58
C GLY A 225 -26.83 -12.90 -11.87
N TYR A 226 -26.29 -11.67 -11.91
CA TYR A 226 -26.28 -10.79 -13.09
C TYR A 226 -24.91 -10.80 -13.79
N PRO A 227 -24.83 -10.53 -15.11
CA PRO A 227 -23.58 -10.14 -15.75
C PRO A 227 -22.99 -8.91 -15.04
N CYS A 228 -21.72 -8.96 -14.70
CA CYS A 228 -21.00 -7.88 -14.03
C CYS A 228 -19.67 -7.64 -14.74
N ASN A 229 -19.24 -6.38 -14.83
CA ASN A 229 -17.87 -6.02 -15.13
C ASN A 229 -17.26 -5.14 -14.04
N THR A 230 -15.98 -5.37 -13.73
CA THR A 230 -15.20 -4.68 -12.71
C THR A 230 -14.08 -3.89 -13.36
N PHE A 231 -14.01 -2.59 -13.08
CA PHE A 231 -12.98 -1.69 -13.59
C PHE A 231 -12.30 -0.92 -12.47
N GLN A 232 -10.99 -0.83 -12.52
CA GLN A 232 -10.23 0.27 -11.94
C GLN A 232 -10.43 1.49 -12.84
N VAL A 233 -10.78 2.65 -12.28
CA VAL A 233 -11.01 3.89 -13.06
C VAL A 233 -10.51 5.12 -12.29
N VAL A 234 -10.12 6.16 -13.02
CA VAL A 234 -9.83 7.49 -12.46
C VAL A 234 -11.09 8.35 -12.54
N ASN A 235 -11.46 9.07 -11.48
CA ASN A 235 -12.45 10.15 -11.55
C ASN A 235 -11.79 11.44 -12.06
N ARG A 236 -12.36 12.06 -13.12
CA ARG A 236 -11.86 13.34 -13.67
C ARG A 236 -12.00 14.53 -12.71
N GLU A 237 -12.90 14.46 -11.72
CA GLU A 237 -13.24 15.60 -10.86
C GLU A 237 -12.30 15.74 -9.65
N ASP A 238 -11.79 14.62 -9.10
CA ASP A 238 -10.91 14.60 -7.93
C ASP A 238 -9.53 13.92 -8.17
N GLY A 239 -9.33 13.32 -9.35
CA GLY A 239 -8.10 12.63 -9.74
C GLY A 239 -7.86 11.26 -9.08
N LYS A 240 -8.81 10.73 -8.31
CA LYS A 240 -8.63 9.50 -7.50
C LYS A 240 -9.04 8.24 -8.24
N LEU A 241 -8.48 7.11 -7.81
CA LEU A 241 -8.79 5.77 -8.32
C LEU A 241 -9.97 5.13 -7.56
N TYR A 242 -10.87 4.52 -8.32
CA TYR A 242 -12.08 3.85 -7.82
C TYR A 242 -12.29 2.49 -8.48
N CYS A 243 -12.98 1.60 -7.78
CA CYS A 243 -13.41 0.28 -8.25
C CYS A 243 -14.87 0.38 -8.71
N LEU A 244 -15.05 0.59 -10.01
CA LEU A 244 -16.35 0.71 -10.67
C LEU A 244 -16.87 -0.69 -11.03
N ARG A 245 -18.03 -1.05 -10.49
CA ARG A 245 -18.76 -2.29 -10.78
C ARG A 245 -19.99 -1.98 -11.61
N ARG A 246 -20.02 -2.45 -12.86
CA ARG A 246 -21.15 -2.35 -13.79
C ARG A 246 -21.96 -3.65 -13.73
N PHE A 247 -23.27 -3.55 -13.51
CA PHE A 247 -24.22 -4.68 -13.60
C PHE A 247 -25.24 -4.45 -14.71
N ASP A 248 -25.23 -5.32 -15.72
CA ASP A 248 -26.14 -5.26 -16.86
C ASP A 248 -27.41 -6.10 -16.65
N ASN A 249 -28.48 -5.74 -17.34
CA ASN A 249 -29.80 -6.41 -17.30
C ASN A 249 -30.52 -6.40 -15.93
N VAL A 250 -30.02 -5.66 -14.94
CA VAL A 250 -30.74 -5.40 -13.68
C VAL A 250 -31.98 -4.54 -13.95
N LYS A 251 -33.16 -5.02 -13.53
CA LYS A 251 -34.44 -4.30 -13.67
C LYS A 251 -35.07 -3.86 -12.34
N SER A 252 -34.63 -4.42 -11.21
CA SER A 252 -35.15 -4.09 -9.88
C SER A 252 -34.68 -2.71 -9.39
N VAL A 253 -33.45 -2.32 -9.72
CA VAL A 253 -32.86 -1.04 -9.28
C VAL A 253 -33.29 0.10 -10.21
N ASN A 254 -33.83 1.16 -9.61
CA ASN A 254 -34.08 2.45 -10.25
C ASN A 254 -33.30 3.56 -9.49
N PRO A 255 -33.21 4.80 -10.02
CA PRO A 255 -32.44 5.87 -9.37
C PRO A 255 -32.86 6.20 -7.93
N LYS A 256 -34.14 6.01 -7.57
CA LYS A 256 -34.61 6.23 -6.19
C LYS A 256 -34.11 5.14 -5.24
N ILE A 257 -34.11 3.88 -5.67
CA ILE A 257 -33.55 2.76 -4.91
C ILE A 257 -32.04 2.97 -4.71
N ALA A 258 -31.32 3.33 -5.76
CA ALA A 258 -29.88 3.64 -5.68
C ALA A 258 -29.60 4.78 -4.68
N ALA A 259 -30.42 5.84 -4.69
CA ALA A 259 -30.30 6.95 -3.73
C ALA A 259 -30.58 6.51 -2.29
N THR A 260 -31.63 5.72 -2.02
CA THR A 260 -31.93 5.21 -0.67
C THR A 260 -30.84 4.27 -0.15
N VAL A 261 -30.23 3.45 -1.00
CA VAL A 261 -29.08 2.62 -0.60
C VAL A 261 -27.85 3.50 -0.30
N MET A 262 -27.61 4.56 -1.07
CA MET A 262 -26.55 5.52 -0.74
C MET A 262 -26.81 6.28 0.56
N GLU A 263 -28.06 6.61 0.88
CA GLU A 263 -28.45 7.23 2.15
C GLU A 263 -28.21 6.29 3.34
N GLN A 264 -28.49 4.99 3.19
CA GLN A 264 -28.22 3.97 4.21
C GLN A 264 -26.73 3.77 4.49
N TRP A 265 -25.89 3.78 3.44
CA TRP A 265 -24.44 3.57 3.56
C TRP A 265 -23.64 4.88 3.71
N ALA A 266 -24.30 6.03 3.81
CA ALA A 266 -23.66 7.34 3.90
C ALA A 266 -22.79 7.47 5.16
N GLY A 267 -21.56 7.97 5.00
CA GLY A 267 -20.63 8.21 6.12
C GLY A 267 -20.02 6.94 6.75
N LEU A 268 -20.35 5.74 6.26
CA LEU A 268 -19.80 4.50 6.80
C LEU A 268 -18.40 4.20 6.23
N GLU A 269 -17.37 4.55 7.00
CA GLU A 269 -15.98 4.22 6.71
C GLU A 269 -15.35 3.33 7.79
N HIS A 270 -14.66 2.27 7.37
CA HIS A 270 -13.93 1.34 8.24
C HIS A 270 -12.70 0.79 7.48
N PRO A 271 -11.53 0.60 8.13
CA PRO A 271 -10.31 0.16 7.44
C PRO A 271 -10.47 -1.18 6.70
N GLY A 272 -11.20 -2.13 7.28
CA GLY A 272 -11.50 -3.44 6.68
C GLY A 272 -12.66 -3.44 5.67
N ILE A 273 -13.07 -2.29 5.13
CA ILE A 273 -14.16 -2.18 4.14
C ILE A 273 -13.67 -1.42 2.89
N ALA A 274 -13.95 -1.97 1.72
CA ALA A 274 -13.89 -1.23 0.47
C ALA A 274 -15.15 -0.34 0.35
N THR A 275 -15.09 0.86 0.94
CA THR A 275 -16.22 1.80 1.10
C THR A 275 -17.01 2.01 -0.20
N LEU A 276 -18.34 1.99 -0.12
CA LEU A 276 -19.24 2.39 -1.21
C LEU A 276 -19.31 3.92 -1.27
N HIS A 277 -18.83 4.50 -2.37
CA HIS A 277 -18.82 5.95 -2.60
C HIS A 277 -20.00 6.44 -3.44
N GLN A 278 -20.47 5.64 -4.42
CA GLN A 278 -21.66 5.96 -5.23
C GLN A 278 -22.41 4.71 -5.68
N CYS A 279 -23.72 4.80 -5.83
CA CYS A 279 -24.57 3.86 -6.53
C CYS A 279 -25.50 4.66 -7.46
N PHE A 280 -25.57 4.31 -8.75
CA PHE A 280 -26.40 5.02 -9.72
C PHE A 280 -26.81 4.14 -10.91
N VAL A 281 -27.75 4.63 -11.72
CA VAL A 281 -28.22 3.95 -12.95
C VAL A 281 -27.87 4.82 -14.15
N ALA A 282 -27.10 4.27 -15.09
CA ALA A 282 -26.67 4.94 -16.32
C ALA A 282 -26.54 3.92 -17.46
N GLN A 283 -26.58 4.34 -18.73
CA GLN A 283 -26.36 3.45 -19.89
C GLN A 283 -27.20 2.14 -19.93
N ARG A 284 -28.36 2.08 -19.24
CA ARG A 284 -29.18 0.86 -18.99
C ARG A 284 -28.53 -0.22 -18.10
N ALA A 285 -27.52 0.15 -17.33
CA ALA A 285 -26.85 -0.66 -16.31
C ALA A 285 -26.91 0.02 -14.93
N VAL A 286 -26.66 -0.75 -13.88
CA VAL A 286 -26.47 -0.25 -12.51
C VAL A 286 -24.97 -0.19 -12.22
N PHE A 287 -24.52 0.91 -11.64
CA PHE A 287 -23.13 1.11 -11.27
C PHE A 287 -23.00 1.24 -9.75
N PHE A 288 -21.96 0.61 -9.20
CA PHE A 288 -21.47 0.84 -7.85
C PHE A 288 -20.02 1.28 -7.93
N VAL A 289 -19.64 2.27 -7.13
CA VAL A 289 -18.30 2.83 -7.07
C VAL A 289 -17.76 2.54 -5.69
N HIS A 290 -16.94 1.50 -5.56
CA HIS A 290 -16.27 1.16 -4.31
C HIS A 290 -14.85 1.75 -4.27
N ARG A 291 -14.27 1.87 -3.08
CA ARG A 291 -12.85 2.14 -2.87
C ARG A 291 -12.01 1.13 -3.66
N TYR A 292 -11.13 1.62 -4.54
CA TYR A 292 -10.07 0.78 -5.10
C TYR A 292 -8.97 0.60 -4.04
N ILE A 293 -8.45 -0.62 -3.95
CA ILE A 293 -7.32 -0.98 -3.07
C ILE A 293 -6.33 -1.73 -3.98
N PRO A 294 -5.12 -1.20 -4.22
CA PRO A 294 -4.16 -1.80 -5.16
C PRO A 294 -3.47 -3.03 -4.55
N GLY A 295 -3.03 -3.96 -5.38
CA GLY A 295 -2.27 -5.14 -4.97
C GLY A 295 -3.08 -6.19 -4.21
N VAL A 296 -4.41 -6.06 -4.17
CA VAL A 296 -5.31 -6.99 -3.48
C VAL A 296 -5.77 -8.12 -4.39
N GLN A 297 -5.88 -9.31 -3.84
CA GLN A 297 -6.49 -10.48 -4.50
C GLN A 297 -7.78 -10.87 -3.77
N SER A 298 -8.64 -11.69 -4.37
CA SER A 298 -9.72 -12.30 -3.60
C SER A 298 -9.17 -13.40 -2.68
N MET A 299 -9.76 -13.54 -1.49
CA MET A 299 -9.41 -14.64 -0.57
C MET A 299 -9.53 -15.99 -1.28
N MET A 300 -10.53 -16.14 -2.16
CA MET A 300 -10.73 -17.31 -3.02
C MET A 300 -9.50 -17.69 -3.89
N GLN A 301 -8.78 -16.69 -4.42
CA GLN A 301 -7.57 -16.94 -5.23
C GLN A 301 -6.40 -17.39 -4.38
N LEU A 302 -6.29 -16.92 -3.13
CA LEU A 302 -5.33 -17.50 -2.20
C LEU A 302 -5.75 -18.92 -1.82
N THR A 303 -6.99 -19.16 -1.40
CA THR A 303 -7.47 -20.41 -0.75
C THR A 303 -7.47 -21.69 -1.60
N ASN A 304 -6.80 -21.73 -2.76
CA ASN A 304 -6.77 -22.90 -3.64
C ASN A 304 -5.34 -23.25 -4.14
N PRO A 305 -4.51 -23.98 -3.36
CA PRO A 305 -4.79 -24.54 -2.03
C PRO A 305 -3.67 -24.29 -0.97
N PRO A 306 -3.90 -23.39 0.01
CA PRO A 306 -3.11 -23.25 1.22
C PRO A 306 -3.93 -23.64 2.45
N SER A 307 -3.36 -24.49 3.30
CA SER A 307 -3.67 -24.45 4.73
C SER A 307 -3.06 -23.16 5.29
N PHE A 308 -3.87 -22.17 5.64
CA PHE A 308 -3.37 -21.04 6.45
C PHE A 308 -3.08 -21.54 7.87
N ASP A 309 -1.98 -21.06 8.46
CA ASP A 309 -1.71 -21.30 9.88
C ASP A 309 -2.86 -20.76 10.75
N GLU A 310 -3.17 -21.47 11.83
CA GLU A 310 -4.32 -21.11 12.69
C GLU A 310 -4.21 -19.68 13.25
N THR A 311 -2.98 -19.18 13.51
CA THR A 311 -2.72 -17.78 13.89
C THR A 311 -3.19 -16.77 12.83
N VAL A 312 -2.96 -17.06 11.55
CA VAL A 312 -3.37 -16.20 10.43
C VAL A 312 -4.90 -16.23 10.28
N ILE A 313 -5.51 -17.40 10.45
CA ILE A 313 -6.97 -17.57 10.46
C ILE A 313 -7.60 -16.77 11.61
N TRP A 314 -7.03 -16.78 12.81
CA TRP A 314 -7.54 -16.02 13.95
C TRP A 314 -7.39 -14.49 13.77
N SER A 315 -6.30 -13.99 13.17
CA SER A 315 -6.20 -12.56 12.80
C SER A 315 -7.26 -12.18 11.74
N ALA A 316 -7.48 -13.02 10.72
CA ALA A 316 -8.53 -12.80 9.72
C ALA A 316 -9.94 -12.80 10.35
N ILE A 317 -10.20 -13.68 11.32
CA ILE A 317 -11.42 -13.71 12.13
C ILE A 317 -11.58 -12.40 12.92
N CYS A 318 -10.52 -11.91 13.59
CA CYS A 318 -10.57 -10.68 14.38
C CYS A 318 -10.86 -9.44 13.52
N GLN A 319 -10.18 -9.30 12.37
CA GLN A 319 -10.42 -8.24 11.41
C GLN A 319 -11.86 -8.28 10.86
N MET A 320 -12.38 -9.47 10.54
CA MET A 320 -13.76 -9.63 10.07
C MET A 320 -14.79 -9.37 11.20
N VAL A 321 -14.50 -9.72 12.46
CA VAL A 321 -15.34 -9.36 13.61
C VAL A 321 -15.45 -7.85 13.77
N ALA A 322 -14.38 -7.09 13.57
CA ALA A 322 -14.43 -5.63 13.56
C ALA A 322 -15.38 -5.09 12.45
N VAL A 323 -15.28 -5.63 11.23
CA VAL A 323 -16.15 -5.29 10.09
C VAL A 323 -17.62 -5.60 10.39
N ILE A 324 -17.94 -6.82 10.84
CA ILE A 324 -19.31 -7.23 11.18
C ILE A 324 -19.86 -6.31 12.30
N ARG A 325 -19.06 -6.08 13.35
CA ARG A 325 -19.43 -5.26 14.51
C ARG A 325 -19.75 -3.82 14.12
N PHE A 326 -18.95 -3.23 13.23
CA PHE A 326 -19.16 -1.88 12.71
C PHE A 326 -20.49 -1.77 11.94
N VAL A 327 -20.72 -2.65 10.96
CA VAL A 327 -21.93 -2.59 10.13
C VAL A 327 -23.20 -2.96 10.90
N HIS A 328 -23.15 -3.98 11.77
CA HIS A 328 -24.28 -4.35 12.63
C HIS A 328 -24.59 -3.25 13.66
N GLY A 329 -23.56 -2.56 14.17
CA GLY A 329 -23.69 -1.40 15.06
C GLY A 329 -24.34 -0.19 14.38
N ALA A 330 -24.18 -0.04 13.07
CA ALA A 330 -24.89 0.94 12.25
C ALA A 330 -26.35 0.53 11.92
N GLY A 331 -26.82 -0.62 12.40
CA GLY A 331 -28.16 -1.14 12.13
C GLY A 331 -28.31 -1.85 10.77
N LEU A 332 -27.22 -2.06 10.05
CA LEU A 332 -27.20 -2.70 8.73
C LEU A 332 -26.75 -4.18 8.82
N ALA A 333 -26.60 -4.82 7.66
CA ALA A 333 -26.07 -6.17 7.49
C ALA A 333 -25.06 -6.19 6.33
N LEU A 334 -24.22 -7.23 6.27
CA LEU A 334 -23.16 -7.36 5.26
C LEU A 334 -23.71 -7.94 3.94
N ARG A 335 -24.50 -9.01 4.01
CA ARG A 335 -25.09 -9.76 2.89
C ARG A 335 -24.12 -10.37 1.85
N THR A 336 -22.84 -9.94 1.81
CA THR A 336 -21.85 -10.35 0.80
C THR A 336 -20.69 -11.21 1.33
N LEU A 337 -20.77 -11.70 2.57
CA LEU A 337 -19.66 -12.39 3.26
C LEU A 337 -19.34 -13.77 2.63
N ASP A 338 -18.43 -13.75 1.64
CA ASP A 338 -18.00 -14.86 0.79
C ASP A 338 -16.53 -14.65 0.39
N LEU A 339 -15.76 -15.72 0.11
CA LEU A 339 -14.34 -15.62 -0.26
C LEU A 339 -14.10 -14.86 -1.59
N ARG A 340 -15.12 -14.74 -2.45
CA ARG A 340 -15.12 -13.96 -3.70
C ARG A 340 -15.22 -12.44 -3.48
N HIS A 341 -15.71 -12.02 -2.31
CA HIS A 341 -15.93 -10.61 -1.96
C HIS A 341 -15.08 -10.14 -0.79
N THR A 342 -14.40 -11.09 -0.15
CA THR A 342 -13.28 -10.83 0.74
C THR A 342 -12.04 -10.59 -0.11
N LEU A 343 -11.52 -9.37 -0.08
CA LEU A 343 -10.22 -9.02 -0.64
C LEU A 343 -9.13 -9.15 0.43
N VAL A 344 -7.93 -9.47 -0.01
CA VAL A 344 -6.77 -9.72 0.86
C VAL A 344 -5.49 -9.15 0.31
N GLN A 345 -4.62 -8.76 1.24
CA GLN A 345 -3.29 -8.22 0.97
C GLN A 345 -2.36 -8.80 2.04
N MET A 346 -1.39 -9.60 1.63
CA MET A 346 -0.35 -10.09 2.54
C MET A 346 0.83 -9.12 2.49
N ASP A 347 1.10 -8.41 3.61
CA ASP A 347 2.46 -7.89 3.85
C ASP A 347 3.30 -8.97 4.53
N SER A 348 4.63 -8.88 4.47
CA SER A 348 5.56 -9.94 4.88
C SER A 348 5.42 -10.42 6.33
N LEU A 349 4.62 -9.75 7.16
CA LEU A 349 4.32 -10.10 8.55
C LEU A 349 2.82 -10.07 8.89
N ARG A 350 1.91 -9.73 7.96
CA ARG A 350 0.46 -9.68 8.26
C ARG A 350 -0.44 -9.82 7.02
N LEU A 351 -1.44 -10.70 7.15
CA LEU A 351 -2.62 -10.73 6.29
C LEU A 351 -3.58 -9.60 6.66
N ARG A 352 -3.88 -8.72 5.71
CA ARG A 352 -4.92 -7.69 5.82
C ARG A 352 -6.17 -8.14 5.07
N VAL A 353 -7.35 -7.97 5.68
CA VAL A 353 -8.63 -8.45 5.16
C VAL A 353 -9.58 -7.26 4.94
N TYR A 354 -10.15 -7.17 3.73
CA TYR A 354 -11.10 -6.13 3.36
C TYR A 354 -12.37 -6.75 2.78
N LEU A 355 -13.56 -6.34 3.25
CA LEU A 355 -14.83 -6.76 2.65
C LEU A 355 -15.27 -5.79 1.54
N ASN A 356 -15.67 -6.33 0.39
CA ASN A 356 -16.10 -5.60 -0.80
C ASN A 356 -17.58 -5.90 -1.12
N CYS A 357 -18.14 -5.17 -2.09
CA CYS A 357 -19.50 -5.31 -2.62
C CYS A 357 -20.63 -4.97 -1.63
N LEU A 358 -20.34 -4.32 -0.50
CA LEU A 358 -21.38 -3.82 0.40
C LEU A 358 -22.31 -2.82 -0.33
N GLY A 359 -23.60 -2.85 -0.01
CA GLY A 359 -24.66 -2.13 -0.71
C GLY A 359 -25.12 -2.75 -2.04
N VAL A 360 -24.38 -3.70 -2.62
CA VAL A 360 -24.77 -4.34 -3.90
C VAL A 360 -26.04 -5.16 -3.73
N VAL A 361 -26.09 -6.04 -2.74
CA VAL A 361 -27.27 -6.89 -2.49
C VAL A 361 -28.45 -6.07 -1.98
N ASP A 362 -28.19 -5.03 -1.19
CA ASP A 362 -29.21 -4.12 -0.67
C ASP A 362 -29.95 -3.35 -1.77
N ALA A 363 -29.26 -3.02 -2.87
CA ALA A 363 -29.90 -2.49 -4.08
C ALA A 363 -30.57 -3.59 -4.92
N LEU A 364 -29.85 -4.67 -5.25
CA LEU A 364 -30.35 -5.72 -6.16
C LEU A 364 -31.59 -6.43 -5.61
N GLU A 365 -31.63 -6.65 -4.29
CA GLU A 365 -32.71 -7.29 -3.53
C GLU A 365 -33.51 -6.28 -2.68
N PHE A 366 -33.58 -4.99 -3.04
CA PHE A 366 -34.19 -3.92 -2.21
C PHE A 366 -35.61 -4.22 -1.72
N GLU A 367 -36.42 -4.95 -2.51
CA GLU A 367 -37.79 -5.34 -2.14
C GLU A 367 -37.86 -6.54 -1.17
N SER A 368 -36.72 -7.14 -0.79
CA SER A 368 -36.67 -8.28 0.14
C SER A 368 -36.99 -7.83 1.57
N ARG A 369 -38.23 -8.08 2.01
CA ARG A 369 -38.76 -7.71 3.33
C ARG A 369 -38.21 -8.55 4.50
N LYS A 370 -36.91 -8.91 4.47
CA LYS A 370 -36.18 -9.47 5.61
C LYS A 370 -35.94 -8.35 6.63
N SER A 371 -36.11 -8.64 7.93
CA SER A 371 -35.70 -7.72 8.99
C SER A 371 -34.18 -7.68 9.15
N PHE A 372 -33.62 -6.56 9.62
CA PHE A 372 -32.18 -6.48 9.90
C PHE A 372 -31.70 -7.55 10.89
N GLN A 373 -32.50 -7.91 11.89
CA GLN A 373 -32.17 -9.02 12.81
C GLN A 373 -32.01 -10.37 12.09
N GLN A 374 -32.86 -10.65 11.08
CA GLN A 374 -32.74 -11.86 10.26
C GLN A 374 -31.51 -11.81 9.35
N LEU A 375 -31.22 -10.66 8.75
CA LEU A 375 -30.04 -10.45 7.90
C LEU A 375 -28.73 -10.57 8.71
N GLN A 376 -28.67 -9.96 9.89
CA GLN A 376 -27.54 -10.07 10.81
C GLN A 376 -27.33 -11.51 11.30
N ALA A 377 -28.41 -12.25 11.60
CA ALA A 377 -28.32 -13.69 11.90
C ALA A 377 -27.94 -14.54 10.67
N GLU A 378 -28.18 -14.08 9.45
CA GLU A 378 -27.71 -14.72 8.21
C GLU A 378 -26.22 -14.45 7.99
N ASP A 379 -25.75 -13.21 8.24
CA ASP A 379 -24.33 -12.85 8.26
C ASP A 379 -23.54 -13.71 9.26
N MET A 380 -24.03 -13.92 10.49
CA MET A 380 -23.31 -14.72 11.48
C MET A 380 -23.16 -16.20 11.05
N ARG A 381 -24.15 -16.78 10.35
CA ARG A 381 -24.02 -18.13 9.76
C ARG A 381 -23.06 -18.11 8.57
N ASN A 382 -23.11 -17.09 7.74
CA ASN A 382 -22.18 -16.89 6.62
C ASN A 382 -20.74 -16.65 7.10
N PHE A 383 -20.54 -16.05 8.26
CA PHE A 383 -19.22 -15.90 8.88
C PHE A 383 -18.64 -17.27 9.29
N GLY A 384 -19.45 -18.14 9.91
CA GLY A 384 -19.04 -19.52 10.17
C GLY A 384 -18.67 -20.29 8.89
N ARG A 385 -19.47 -20.14 7.82
CA ARG A 385 -19.18 -20.71 6.49
C ARG A 385 -17.89 -20.14 5.88
N TRP A 386 -17.68 -18.82 5.98
CA TRP A 386 -16.50 -18.11 5.48
C TRP A 386 -15.22 -18.62 6.16
N VAL A 387 -15.21 -18.76 7.48
CA VAL A 387 -14.09 -19.36 8.21
C VAL A 387 -13.86 -20.81 7.77
N LEU A 388 -14.91 -21.63 7.73
CA LEU A 388 -14.77 -23.03 7.29
C LEU A 388 -14.26 -23.12 5.84
N SER A 389 -14.60 -22.15 4.98
CA SER A 389 -14.12 -22.10 3.59
C SER A 389 -12.63 -21.77 3.50
N MET A 390 -12.13 -20.83 4.31
CA MET A 390 -10.67 -20.57 4.41
C MET A 390 -9.93 -21.81 4.93
N VAL A 391 -10.50 -22.48 5.93
CA VAL A 391 -9.94 -23.64 6.64
C VAL A 391 -9.83 -24.89 5.73
N THR A 392 -10.68 -25.02 4.70
CA THR A 392 -10.75 -26.21 3.83
C THR A 392 -10.47 -25.95 2.34
N GLY A 393 -10.20 -24.70 1.94
CA GLY A 393 -10.07 -24.29 0.53
C GLY A 393 -11.34 -24.43 -0.32
N THR A 394 -12.46 -24.88 0.27
CA THR A 394 -13.72 -25.15 -0.43
C THR A 394 -14.71 -24.02 -0.18
N ASN A 395 -15.28 -23.39 -1.21
CA ASN A 395 -16.24 -22.31 -0.99
C ASN A 395 -17.60 -22.82 -0.48
N ILE A 396 -17.86 -22.62 0.81
CA ILE A 396 -19.09 -23.06 1.48
C ILE A 396 -20.08 -21.90 1.51
N THR A 397 -21.28 -22.15 0.99
CA THR A 397 -22.35 -21.17 0.82
C THR A 397 -23.64 -21.65 1.48
N ALA A 398 -24.72 -20.87 1.38
CA ALA A 398 -26.04 -21.30 1.84
C ALA A 398 -26.63 -22.47 1.04
N VAL A 399 -26.12 -22.77 -0.16
CA VAL A 399 -26.59 -23.85 -1.05
C VAL A 399 -25.63 -25.04 -1.15
N THR A 400 -24.52 -25.03 -0.40
CA THR A 400 -23.58 -26.17 -0.32
C THR A 400 -24.26 -27.37 0.34
N ASP A 401 -24.06 -28.56 -0.23
CA ASP A 401 -24.74 -29.77 0.22
C ASP A 401 -24.23 -30.28 1.57
N ALA A 402 -25.06 -31.08 2.24
CA ALA A 402 -24.79 -31.58 3.59
C ALA A 402 -23.59 -32.55 3.65
N GLN A 403 -23.26 -33.26 2.57
CA GLN A 403 -22.15 -34.20 2.56
C GLN A 403 -20.81 -33.46 2.42
N THR A 404 -20.73 -32.49 1.51
CA THR A 404 -19.58 -31.58 1.39
C THR A 404 -19.35 -30.82 2.70
N LEU A 405 -20.41 -30.30 3.33
CA LEU A 405 -20.30 -29.65 4.64
C LEU A 405 -19.73 -30.61 5.71
N GLN A 406 -20.28 -31.82 5.83
CA GLN A 406 -19.81 -32.82 6.79
C GLN A 406 -18.35 -33.27 6.52
N ASN A 407 -17.93 -33.31 5.25
CA ASN A 407 -16.55 -33.59 4.87
C ASN A 407 -15.62 -32.44 5.29
N CYS A 408 -16.02 -31.19 5.06
CA CYS A 408 -15.27 -30.01 5.49
C CYS A 408 -15.13 -29.93 7.02
N GLU A 409 -16.19 -30.27 7.77
CA GLU A 409 -16.12 -30.36 9.23
C GLU A 409 -15.19 -31.46 9.73
N ARG A 410 -15.12 -32.60 9.03
CA ARG A 410 -14.18 -33.70 9.34
C ARG A 410 -12.73 -33.29 9.06
N TYR A 411 -12.47 -32.58 7.96
CA TYR A 411 -11.15 -32.00 7.68
C TYR A 411 -10.73 -30.99 8.75
N CYS A 412 -11.62 -30.07 9.13
CA CYS A 412 -11.38 -29.12 10.22
C CYS A 412 -11.05 -29.83 11.54
N MET A 413 -11.77 -30.90 11.88
CA MET A 413 -11.50 -31.74 13.07
C MET A 413 -10.12 -32.42 13.08
N GLN A 414 -9.56 -32.71 11.90
CA GLN A 414 -8.30 -33.46 11.77
C GLN A 414 -7.06 -32.57 11.74
N ASN A 415 -7.19 -31.30 11.34
CA ASN A 415 -6.05 -30.43 11.03
C ASN A 415 -5.96 -29.16 11.90
N TYR A 416 -7.00 -28.81 12.66
CA TYR A 416 -7.08 -27.54 13.41
C TYR A 416 -7.58 -27.73 14.84
N SER A 417 -7.45 -26.70 15.68
CA SER A 417 -7.80 -26.78 17.10
C SER A 417 -9.28 -27.06 17.35
N ARG A 418 -9.55 -27.64 18.53
CA ARG A 418 -10.92 -27.81 19.05
C ARG A 418 -11.63 -26.47 19.24
N GLU A 419 -10.90 -25.39 19.53
CA GLU A 419 -11.46 -24.04 19.69
C GLU A 419 -11.97 -23.50 18.36
N LEU A 420 -11.13 -23.50 17.31
CA LEU A 420 -11.49 -23.02 15.97
C LEU A 420 -12.67 -23.84 15.41
N ARG A 421 -12.62 -25.17 15.54
CA ARG A 421 -13.75 -26.03 15.16
C ARG A 421 -15.02 -25.69 15.94
N HIS A 422 -14.94 -25.51 17.26
CA HIS A 422 -16.11 -25.18 18.08
C HIS A 422 -16.72 -23.83 17.68
N PHE A 423 -15.89 -22.81 17.46
CA PHE A 423 -16.29 -21.50 16.98
C PHE A 423 -17.06 -21.57 15.65
N ILE A 424 -16.48 -22.23 14.65
CA ILE A 424 -17.11 -22.47 13.33
C ILE A 424 -18.47 -23.16 13.47
N LEU A 425 -18.52 -24.27 14.20
CA LEU A 425 -19.75 -25.07 14.32
C LEU A 425 -20.85 -24.33 15.09
N THR A 426 -20.50 -23.55 16.11
CA THR A 426 -21.46 -22.71 16.86
C THR A 426 -22.06 -21.63 15.97
N LEU A 427 -21.30 -21.05 15.02
CA LEU A 427 -21.83 -20.09 14.05
C LEU A 427 -22.73 -20.74 12.99
N ILE A 428 -22.35 -21.91 12.46
CA ILE A 428 -23.10 -22.58 11.37
C ILE A 428 -24.38 -23.27 11.88
N ARG A 429 -24.28 -24.02 12.98
CA ARG A 429 -25.31 -25.02 13.39
C ARG A 429 -26.30 -24.53 14.44
N SER A 430 -26.03 -23.42 15.12
CA SER A 430 -26.96 -22.89 16.12
C SER A 430 -28.25 -22.41 15.47
N GLN A 431 -29.40 -22.83 16.02
CA GLN A 431 -30.73 -22.40 15.54
C GLN A 431 -30.82 -20.87 15.48
N ASN A 432 -30.42 -20.21 16.57
CA ASN A 432 -30.10 -18.80 16.63
C ASN A 432 -28.58 -18.68 16.82
N PRO A 433 -27.80 -18.17 15.84
CA PRO A 433 -26.37 -17.96 16.02
C PRO A 433 -26.12 -16.85 17.07
N PRO A 434 -24.97 -16.88 17.75
CA PRO A 434 -24.59 -15.81 18.69
C PRO A 434 -24.50 -14.47 17.96
N SER A 435 -24.86 -13.37 18.63
CA SER A 435 -24.71 -12.04 18.06
C SER A 435 -23.24 -11.66 17.91
N ILE A 436 -22.93 -10.68 17.07
CA ILE A 436 -21.57 -10.16 16.96
C ILE A 436 -21.04 -9.57 18.28
N MET A 437 -21.93 -9.12 19.18
CA MET A 437 -21.58 -8.65 20.52
C MET A 437 -21.21 -9.80 21.46
N ASP A 438 -21.77 -10.99 21.27
CA ASP A 438 -21.38 -12.19 22.02
C ASP A 438 -20.03 -12.70 21.53
N VAL A 439 -19.86 -12.80 20.21
CA VAL A 439 -18.59 -13.15 19.56
C VAL A 439 -17.46 -12.17 19.94
N SER A 440 -17.74 -10.86 19.98
CA SER A 440 -16.79 -9.85 20.45
C SER A 440 -16.30 -10.10 21.88
N ARG A 441 -17.17 -10.61 22.77
CA ARG A 441 -16.81 -10.92 24.16
C ARG A 441 -15.99 -12.19 24.27
N THR A 442 -16.36 -13.24 23.53
CA THR A 442 -15.62 -14.52 23.49
C THR A 442 -14.22 -14.35 22.91
N LEU A 443 -14.04 -13.52 21.89
CA LEU A 443 -12.74 -13.30 21.23
C LEU A 443 -11.94 -12.11 21.81
N SER A 444 -12.33 -11.57 22.97
CA SER A 444 -11.78 -10.32 23.52
C SER A 444 -10.25 -10.32 23.69
N ALA A 445 -9.64 -11.43 24.09
CA ALA A 445 -8.18 -11.57 24.15
C ALA A 445 -7.54 -11.55 22.74
N ARG A 446 -8.04 -12.37 21.82
CA ARG A 446 -7.57 -12.44 20.43
C ARG A 446 -7.69 -11.11 19.67
N LEU A 447 -8.68 -10.30 20.03
CA LEU A 447 -8.89 -8.94 19.52
C LEU A 447 -7.86 -7.93 20.08
N LEU A 448 -7.30 -8.15 21.27
CA LEU A 448 -6.16 -7.38 21.79
C LEU A 448 -4.86 -7.82 21.09
N ASP A 449 -4.65 -9.13 20.88
CA ASP A 449 -3.49 -9.65 20.15
C ASP A 449 -3.40 -9.06 18.71
N ASP A 450 -4.54 -8.97 18.01
CA ASP A 450 -4.61 -8.36 16.67
C ASP A 450 -4.50 -6.81 16.70
N LEU A 451 -4.86 -6.16 17.81
CA LEU A 451 -4.62 -4.73 18.04
C LEU A 451 -3.12 -4.46 18.23
N ASP A 452 -2.42 -5.26 19.02
CA ASP A 452 -0.97 -5.15 19.22
C ASP A 452 -0.22 -5.45 17.90
N GLY A 453 -0.66 -6.47 17.15
CA GLY A 453 -0.21 -6.72 15.78
C GLY A 453 -0.46 -5.55 14.82
N THR A 454 -1.51 -4.74 15.07
CA THR A 454 -1.79 -3.50 14.32
C THR A 454 -0.85 -2.37 14.74
N GLN A 455 -0.57 -2.19 16.04
CA GLN A 455 0.38 -1.18 16.53
C GLN A 455 1.81 -1.47 16.04
N LEU A 456 2.24 -2.74 16.05
CA LEU A 456 3.51 -3.18 15.49
C LEU A 456 3.59 -3.01 13.96
N ALA A 457 2.46 -3.01 13.24
CA ALA A 457 2.42 -2.64 11.83
C ALA A 457 2.54 -1.11 11.63
N LEU A 458 1.85 -0.31 12.45
CA LEU A 458 1.94 1.15 12.42
C LEU A 458 3.38 1.62 12.68
N GLN A 459 4.04 1.11 13.73
CA GLN A 459 5.43 1.45 14.01
C GLN A 459 6.41 1.02 12.91
N ARG A 460 6.10 -0.01 12.12
CA ARG A 460 6.90 -0.36 10.93
C ARG A 460 6.76 0.72 9.86
N THR A 461 5.54 1.19 9.60
CA THR A 461 5.31 2.29 8.66
C THR A 461 5.86 3.64 9.14
N GLU A 462 5.85 3.93 10.44
CA GLU A 462 6.46 5.14 11.02
C GLU A 462 7.98 5.16 10.87
N ARG A 463 8.66 4.03 11.12
CA ARG A 463 10.11 3.91 10.88
C ARG A 463 10.48 4.06 9.40
N ALA A 464 9.68 3.49 8.50
CA ALA A 464 9.85 3.65 7.05
C ALA A 464 9.65 5.12 6.61
N LEU A 465 8.61 5.79 7.13
CA LEU A 465 8.35 7.21 6.88
C LEU A 465 9.47 8.11 7.43
N ALA A 466 10.06 7.78 8.58
CA ALA A 466 11.20 8.51 9.13
C ALA A 466 12.44 8.42 8.22
N GLY A 467 12.77 7.23 7.69
CA GLY A 467 13.88 7.05 6.75
C GLY A 467 13.68 7.79 5.43
N GLU A 468 12.46 7.81 4.89
CA GLU A 468 12.12 8.63 3.71
C GLU A 468 12.13 10.13 4.00
N TYR A 469 11.74 10.54 5.21
CA TYR A 469 11.82 11.95 5.64
C TYR A 469 13.27 12.43 5.76
N GLU A 470 14.17 11.61 6.32
CA GLU A 470 15.62 11.87 6.35
C GLU A 470 16.19 11.96 4.91
N SER A 471 15.87 10.99 4.05
CA SER A 471 16.25 11.01 2.63
C SER A 471 15.75 12.26 1.91
N GLY A 472 14.51 12.69 2.21
CA GLY A 472 13.93 13.93 1.69
C GLY A 472 14.55 15.21 2.24
N ARG A 473 15.11 15.21 3.46
CA ARG A 473 15.92 16.32 3.99
C ARG A 473 17.27 16.39 3.26
N ALA A 474 17.99 15.27 3.20
CA ALA A 474 19.26 15.17 2.48
C ALA A 474 19.14 15.59 1.01
N LEU A 475 18.09 15.14 0.30
CA LEU A 475 17.82 15.56 -1.08
C LEU A 475 17.64 17.09 -1.23
N ARG A 476 16.98 17.75 -0.27
CA ARG A 476 16.80 19.22 -0.31
C ARG A 476 18.12 19.96 -0.09
N LEU A 477 19.00 19.48 0.80
CA LEU A 477 20.36 20.02 0.94
C LEU A 477 21.20 19.78 -0.33
N LEU A 478 21.17 18.56 -0.89
CA LEU A 478 21.89 18.21 -2.12
C LEU A 478 21.45 19.09 -3.30
N LEU A 479 20.15 19.39 -3.42
CA LEU A 479 19.64 20.31 -4.43
C LEU A 479 20.12 21.75 -4.20
N LYS A 480 20.06 22.28 -2.96
CA LYS A 480 20.61 23.61 -2.63
C LYS A 480 22.11 23.70 -2.95
N MET A 481 22.89 22.71 -2.53
CA MET A 481 24.31 22.60 -2.84
C MET A 481 24.56 22.48 -4.35
N GLY A 482 23.70 21.80 -5.10
CA GLY A 482 23.77 21.67 -6.56
C GLY A 482 23.47 22.97 -7.31
N PHE A 483 22.63 23.86 -6.77
CA PHE A 483 22.40 25.20 -7.33
C PHE A 483 23.55 26.17 -7.04
N VAL A 484 24.22 26.03 -5.89
CA VAL A 484 25.27 26.96 -5.41
C VAL A 484 26.67 26.58 -5.89
N ASN A 485 27.03 25.30 -5.98
CA ASN A 485 28.38 24.86 -6.35
C ASN A 485 28.67 24.94 -7.85
N GLU A 486 29.94 25.19 -8.22
CA GLU A 486 30.48 25.18 -9.60
C GLU A 486 29.64 25.92 -10.65
N ARG A 487 28.95 27.01 -10.27
CA ARG A 487 28.25 27.87 -11.23
C ARG A 487 29.27 28.46 -12.22
N PRO A 488 28.98 28.50 -13.54
CA PRO A 488 29.94 28.97 -14.54
C PRO A 488 30.29 30.45 -14.35
N GLU A 489 31.56 30.79 -14.57
CA GLU A 489 32.12 32.16 -14.40
C GLU A 489 31.48 33.24 -15.29
N ASN A 490 30.60 32.86 -16.22
CA ASN A 490 29.92 33.74 -17.17
C ASN A 490 28.78 34.59 -16.55
N GLY A 491 28.57 34.50 -15.24
CA GLY A 491 27.59 35.30 -14.50
C GLY A 491 28.12 36.66 -14.01
N VAL A 492 27.26 37.44 -13.36
CA VAL A 492 27.60 38.79 -12.84
C VAL A 492 28.74 38.73 -11.81
N ASN A 493 28.79 37.69 -10.96
CA ASN A 493 29.91 37.44 -10.07
C ASN A 493 30.84 36.36 -10.66
N ARG A 494 31.88 36.83 -11.38
CA ARG A 494 32.92 35.98 -12.00
C ARG A 494 33.74 35.14 -11.01
N ARG A 495 33.65 35.42 -9.70
CA ARG A 495 34.41 34.73 -8.64
C ARG A 495 33.52 34.05 -7.61
N TRP A 496 32.28 33.69 -8.01
CA TRP A 496 31.27 33.04 -7.17
C TRP A 496 31.85 31.95 -6.23
N SER A 497 32.47 30.90 -6.78
CA SER A 497 33.08 29.80 -6.00
C SER A 497 34.41 30.12 -5.29
N GLN A 498 34.92 31.35 -5.44
CA GLN A 498 36.25 31.77 -4.95
C GLN A 498 36.18 32.88 -3.88
N SER A 499 34.99 33.19 -3.34
CA SER A 499 34.80 34.28 -2.38
C SER A 499 33.77 33.95 -1.30
N GLY A 500 34.06 34.36 -0.06
CA GLY A 500 33.15 34.29 1.09
C GLY A 500 32.55 32.90 1.33
N ASP A 501 31.30 32.88 1.75
CA ASP A 501 30.43 31.73 2.01
C ASP A 501 30.51 30.67 0.89
N CYS A 502 30.50 31.09 -0.38
CA CYS A 502 30.59 30.17 -1.53
C CYS A 502 31.94 29.45 -1.66
N TYR A 503 33.03 30.02 -1.13
CA TYR A 503 34.30 29.29 -1.00
C TYR A 503 34.24 28.24 0.13
N VAL A 504 33.62 28.58 1.27
CA VAL A 504 33.38 27.62 2.37
C VAL A 504 32.57 26.42 1.86
N LEU A 505 31.51 26.66 1.09
CA LEU A 505 30.67 25.62 0.49
C LEU A 505 31.42 24.77 -0.55
N THR A 506 32.31 25.39 -1.32
CA THR A 506 33.16 24.67 -2.29
C THR A 506 34.10 23.70 -1.57
N LEU A 507 34.77 24.14 -0.50
CA LEU A 507 35.62 23.25 0.32
C LEU A 507 34.82 22.22 1.12
N PHE A 508 33.63 22.58 1.62
CA PHE A 508 32.75 21.64 2.31
C PHE A 508 32.26 20.52 1.39
N ARG A 509 31.91 20.84 0.14
CA ARG A 509 31.60 19.81 -0.86
C ARG A 509 32.79 18.89 -1.11
N ASP A 510 34.00 19.42 -1.22
CA ASP A 510 35.20 18.60 -1.38
C ASP A 510 35.42 17.69 -0.14
N TYR A 511 35.23 18.20 1.08
CA TYR A 511 35.26 17.43 2.33
C TYR A 511 34.19 16.32 2.44
N VAL A 512 32.99 16.52 1.88
CA VAL A 512 31.91 15.52 1.93
C VAL A 512 32.01 14.48 0.81
N PHE A 513 32.26 14.90 -0.43
CA PHE A 513 32.08 14.06 -1.63
C PHE A 513 33.38 13.68 -2.33
N HIS A 514 34.51 14.35 -2.06
CA HIS A 514 35.82 14.05 -2.66
C HIS A 514 36.80 13.50 -1.61
N GLN A 515 36.30 12.55 -0.80
CA GLN A 515 37.07 11.84 0.22
C GLN A 515 38.20 11.02 -0.44
N ALA A 516 39.35 10.92 0.23
CA ALA A 516 40.46 10.09 -0.22
C ALA A 516 41.16 9.39 0.96
N ASP A 517 41.81 8.27 0.69
CA ASP A 517 42.64 7.57 1.67
C ASP A 517 44.05 8.20 1.81
N GLY A 518 44.87 7.65 2.71
CA GLY A 518 46.25 8.11 2.93
C GLY A 518 47.21 7.94 1.75
N ALA A 519 46.79 7.29 0.66
CA ALA A 519 47.52 7.15 -0.59
C ALA A 519 46.90 7.97 -1.75
N GLY A 520 45.79 8.67 -1.51
CA GLY A 520 45.08 9.47 -2.50
C GLY A 520 44.04 8.72 -3.33
N ASN A 521 43.69 7.47 -2.99
CA ASN A 521 42.63 6.74 -3.66
C ASN A 521 41.26 7.28 -3.23
N PRO A 522 40.26 7.41 -4.13
CA PRO A 522 38.94 7.93 -3.78
C PRO A 522 38.20 6.99 -2.82
N VAL A 523 37.61 7.56 -1.77
CA VAL A 523 36.82 6.85 -0.75
C VAL A 523 35.33 7.17 -0.94
N MET A 524 34.49 6.14 -0.85
CA MET A 524 33.04 6.24 -1.03
C MET A 524 32.30 5.93 0.28
N ASP A 525 32.68 6.55 1.39
CA ASP A 525 31.93 6.39 2.65
C ASP A 525 30.67 7.25 2.64
N LEU A 526 29.54 6.59 2.45
CA LEU A 526 28.20 7.18 2.56
C LEU A 526 27.83 7.48 4.02
N GLY A 527 28.44 6.79 4.99
CA GLY A 527 28.29 7.07 6.43
C GLY A 527 28.76 8.48 6.78
N HIS A 528 29.96 8.87 6.32
CA HIS A 528 30.45 10.25 6.36
C HIS A 528 29.49 11.23 5.68
N VAL A 529 29.07 10.96 4.43
CA VAL A 529 28.17 11.86 3.67
C VAL A 529 26.87 12.13 4.43
N VAL A 530 26.20 11.08 4.92
CA VAL A 530 24.93 11.21 5.65
C VAL A 530 25.13 11.89 6.99
N THR A 531 26.22 11.60 7.70
CA THR A 531 26.53 12.26 8.98
C THR A 531 26.79 13.75 8.78
N ALA A 532 27.58 14.14 7.78
CA ALA A 532 27.89 15.53 7.47
C ALA A 532 26.64 16.30 7.02
N LEU A 533 25.82 15.73 6.12
CA LEU A 533 24.56 16.37 5.68
C LEU A 533 23.57 16.53 6.83
N ASN A 534 23.42 15.51 7.70
CA ASN A 534 22.55 15.61 8.88
C ASN A 534 23.01 16.73 9.83
N LYS A 535 24.32 16.88 10.06
CA LYS A 535 24.87 17.96 10.91
C LYS A 535 24.72 19.35 10.31
N VAL A 536 24.77 19.50 8.98
CA VAL A 536 24.37 20.76 8.31
C VAL A 536 22.88 21.04 8.53
N ASP A 537 22.01 20.05 8.31
CA ASP A 537 20.56 20.25 8.41
C ASP A 537 20.08 20.55 9.84
N THR A 538 20.82 20.10 10.86
CA THR A 538 20.59 20.45 12.28
C THR A 538 21.38 21.68 12.74
N SER A 539 22.23 22.26 11.90
CA SER A 539 23.17 23.34 12.27
C SER A 539 24.01 23.02 13.52
N ASP A 540 24.73 21.89 13.47
CA ASP A 540 25.59 21.42 14.55
C ASP A 540 26.81 22.37 14.77
N GLU A 541 27.17 22.62 16.02
CA GLU A 541 28.33 23.45 16.39
C GLU A 541 29.66 22.67 16.42
N GLU A 542 29.64 21.36 16.15
CA GLU A 542 30.84 20.57 15.86
C GLU A 542 31.68 21.22 14.75
N LYS A 543 32.98 21.36 15.00
CA LYS A 543 33.92 22.01 14.10
C LYS A 543 34.69 21.01 13.25
N ILE A 544 34.75 21.30 11.95
CA ILE A 544 35.46 20.54 10.93
C ILE A 544 36.59 21.35 10.33
N VAL A 545 37.60 20.65 9.79
CA VAL A 545 38.72 21.26 9.08
C VAL A 545 38.50 21.09 7.58
N LEU A 546 38.42 22.21 6.86
CA LEU A 546 38.26 22.27 5.42
C LEU A 546 39.60 22.67 4.78
N SER A 547 40.14 21.84 3.90
CA SER A 547 41.41 22.07 3.21
C SER A 547 41.21 22.56 1.77
N SER A 548 42.05 23.50 1.34
CA SER A 548 42.18 23.88 -0.06
C SER A 548 42.70 22.70 -0.89
N ARG A 549 42.25 22.58 -2.15
CA ARG A 549 42.69 21.52 -3.10
C ARG A 549 44.20 21.51 -3.36
N ASP A 550 44.90 22.60 -3.07
CA ASP A 550 46.37 22.69 -3.19
C ASP A 550 47.13 22.40 -1.88
N GLY A 551 46.41 22.06 -0.80
CA GLY A 551 46.97 21.76 0.53
C GLY A 551 47.52 22.94 1.32
N LYS A 552 47.59 24.16 0.74
CA LYS A 552 48.31 25.29 1.34
C LYS A 552 47.48 26.12 2.33
N SER A 553 46.17 25.88 2.41
CA SER A 553 45.25 26.61 3.28
C SER A 553 44.29 25.62 3.95
N MET A 554 44.09 25.82 5.25
CA MET A 554 43.07 25.11 6.04
C MET A 554 42.19 26.14 6.75
N MET A 555 40.89 25.85 6.81
CA MET A 555 39.89 26.66 7.50
C MET A 555 39.17 25.78 8.53
N VAL A 556 38.81 26.36 9.68
CA VAL A 556 38.02 25.66 10.70
C VAL A 556 36.67 26.35 10.82
N VAL A 557 35.59 25.60 10.61
CA VAL A 557 34.19 26.08 10.61
C VAL A 557 33.30 25.08 11.35
N SER A 558 32.18 25.50 11.92
CA SER A 558 31.14 24.56 12.39
C SER A 558 30.19 24.15 11.25
N TYR A 559 29.42 23.07 11.44
CA TYR A 559 28.34 22.75 10.49
C TYR A 559 27.25 23.84 10.48
N ALA A 560 27.06 24.57 11.58
CA ALA A 560 26.22 25.77 11.63
C ALA A 560 26.77 26.92 10.75
N ASP A 561 28.09 27.12 10.68
CA ASP A 561 28.71 28.06 9.73
C ASP A 561 28.43 27.66 8.28
N VAL A 562 28.56 26.37 7.97
CA VAL A 562 28.26 25.79 6.64
C VAL A 562 26.78 25.95 6.29
N ALA A 563 25.87 25.68 7.24
CA ALA A 563 24.42 25.84 7.05
C ALA A 563 24.04 27.30 6.77
N ARG A 564 24.57 28.25 7.55
CA ARG A 564 24.35 29.70 7.32
C ARG A 564 24.91 30.16 5.98
N SER A 565 26.08 29.65 5.58
CA SER A 565 26.69 29.92 4.27
C SER A 565 25.79 29.41 3.14
N LEU A 566 25.27 28.19 3.25
CA LEU A 566 24.41 27.55 2.24
C LEU A 566 23.10 28.31 2.07
N GLU A 567 22.45 28.69 3.16
CA GLU A 567 21.17 29.39 3.11
C GLU A 567 21.32 30.82 2.55
N SER A 568 22.38 31.52 2.93
CA SER A 568 22.67 32.89 2.45
C SER A 568 22.95 32.89 0.94
N ALA A 569 23.85 32.01 0.48
CA ALA A 569 24.15 31.85 -0.94
C ALA A 569 22.93 31.39 -1.76
N TYR A 570 22.13 30.46 -1.22
CA TYR A 570 20.91 30.00 -1.91
C TYR A 570 19.84 31.10 -2.00
N HIS A 571 19.66 31.92 -0.95
CA HIS A 571 18.74 33.07 -0.99
C HIS A 571 19.17 34.13 -2.01
N GLU A 572 20.48 34.42 -2.15
CA GLU A 572 20.96 35.32 -3.22
C GLU A 572 20.55 34.80 -4.60
N LEU A 573 20.70 33.49 -4.85
CA LEU A 573 20.30 32.87 -6.11
C LEU A 573 18.78 32.89 -6.36
N VAL A 574 17.97 32.66 -5.32
CA VAL A 574 16.50 32.76 -5.43
C VAL A 574 16.08 34.20 -5.75
N ASN A 575 16.64 35.18 -5.05
CA ASN A 575 16.35 36.61 -5.28
C ASN A 575 16.81 37.09 -6.67
N GLY A 576 17.91 36.53 -7.19
CA GLY A 576 18.41 36.78 -8.54
C GLY A 576 17.79 35.89 -9.64
N SER A 577 16.83 35.03 -9.31
CA SER A 577 16.25 34.10 -10.28
C SER A 577 15.15 34.72 -11.14
N VAL A 578 15.14 34.39 -12.43
CA VAL A 578 14.00 34.65 -13.32
C VAL A 578 13.07 33.43 -13.22
N PRO A 579 11.74 33.61 -13.02
CA PRO A 579 10.82 32.48 -12.99
C PRO A 579 10.87 31.71 -14.31
N PRO A 580 10.66 30.38 -14.31
CA PRO A 580 10.59 29.61 -15.54
C PRO A 580 9.49 30.19 -16.44
N PRO A 581 9.67 30.21 -17.77
CA PRO A 581 8.66 30.72 -18.68
C PRO A 581 7.37 29.93 -18.47
N SER A 582 6.35 30.62 -17.96
CA SER A 582 5.04 30.00 -17.75
C SER A 582 4.56 29.42 -19.09
N VAL A 583 4.04 28.20 -19.06
CA VAL A 583 3.40 27.57 -20.23
C VAL A 583 2.04 28.25 -20.48
N GLN A 584 2.11 29.52 -20.90
CA GLN A 584 1.01 30.17 -21.58
C GLN A 584 0.68 29.32 -22.78
N GLN A 585 -0.58 28.90 -22.85
CA GLN A 585 -1.03 27.93 -23.83
C GLN A 585 -0.70 28.42 -25.24
N GLN A 586 -0.01 27.59 -26.03
CA GLN A 586 0.03 27.76 -27.49
C GLN A 586 -1.31 27.37 -28.13
N HIS A 587 -2.41 27.92 -27.61
CA HIS A 587 -3.59 28.27 -28.41
C HIS A 587 -3.26 29.53 -29.23
N GLY A 588 -2.15 29.45 -29.98
CA GLY A 588 -1.83 30.43 -31.02
C GLY A 588 -2.96 30.42 -32.04
N GLN A 589 -3.35 31.60 -32.50
CA GLN A 589 -4.53 31.81 -33.33
C GLN A 589 -4.40 31.06 -34.66
N GLY A 590 -4.98 29.86 -34.75
CA GLY A 590 -5.28 29.22 -36.02
C GLY A 590 -6.28 30.10 -36.77
N GLN A 591 -5.81 30.79 -37.81
CA GLN A 591 -6.66 31.68 -38.61
C GLN A 591 -7.77 30.87 -39.28
N LEU A 592 -9.00 31.36 -39.19
CA LEU A 592 -10.13 30.86 -39.98
C LEU A 592 -9.98 31.33 -41.42
N TYR A 593 -9.61 30.41 -42.32
CA TYR A 593 -9.82 30.47 -43.76
C TYR A 593 -10.06 29.05 -44.31
#